data_AF-A0A2G6QLT3-F1
#
_entry.id   AF-A0A2G6QLT3-F1
#
_cell.length_a   1.000
_cell.length_b   1.000
_cell.length_c   1.000
_cell.angle_alpha   90.00
_cell.angle_beta   90.00
_cell.angle_gamma   90.00
#
_symmetry.space_group_name_H-M   'P 1'
#
loop_
_entity.id
_entity.type
_entity.pdbx_description
1 polymer ?
#
loop_
_entity_poly.entity_id
_entity_poly.type
_entity_poly.pdbx_seq_one_letter_code
_entity_poly.pdbx_strand_id
1 'polypeptide(L)'
;MIAKPELKIRQIRELKNITQEFVARELDISTRAYSKIENGETQLTINRLNEISEVLKVDPIEILGFDEKQIFTQCKQDGYIGINHISMPEKLVQQYEETIKALKEQIEMLKANQK
;
A
#
# COMPACT_ATOMS: atom_id res chain seq x y z
N MET A 1 -6.95 23.55 -1.78
CA MET A 1 -5.50 23.47 -2.06
C MET A 1 -5.04 22.06 -1.76
N ILE A 2 -4.37 21.39 -2.71
CA ILE A 2 -3.75 20.09 -2.44
C ILE A 2 -2.56 20.37 -1.52
N ALA A 3 -2.65 19.92 -0.27
CA ALA A 3 -1.57 20.10 0.68
C ALA A 3 -0.43 19.14 0.30
N LYS A 4 0.74 19.70 -0.03
CA LYS A 4 2.05 19.03 -0.05
C LYS A 4 2.11 17.74 -0.90
N PRO A 5 2.06 17.81 -2.24
CA PRO A 5 2.21 16.64 -3.11
C PRO A 5 3.52 15.87 -2.90
N GLU A 6 4.60 16.56 -2.49
CA GLU A 6 5.89 15.97 -2.11
C GLU A 6 5.78 14.92 -1.00
N LEU A 7 4.92 15.16 -0.01
CA LEU A 7 4.73 14.25 1.11
C LEU A 7 4.00 12.99 0.68
N LYS A 8 3.06 13.14 -0.26
CA LYS A 8 2.28 12.02 -0.83
C LYS A 8 3.16 11.08 -1.63
N ILE A 9 4.09 11.62 -2.42
CA ILE A 9 5.12 10.84 -3.12
C ILE A 9 5.90 9.96 -2.13
N ARG A 10 6.37 10.57 -1.03
CA ARG A 10 7.10 9.86 0.02
C ARG A 10 6.29 8.72 0.63
N GLN A 11 5.04 9.00 1.02
CA GLN A 11 4.15 8.00 1.62
C GLN A 11 3.91 6.82 0.68
N ILE A 12 3.60 7.07 -0.60
CA ILE A 12 3.39 6.02 -1.60
C ILE A 12 4.67 5.20 -1.81
N ARG A 13 5.83 5.85 -1.88
CA ARG A 13 7.13 5.18 -2.01
C ARG A 13 7.39 4.24 -0.84
N GLU A 14 7.19 4.72 0.39
CA GLU A 14 7.38 3.93 1.61
C GLU A 14 6.40 2.75 1.70
N LEU A 15 5.13 2.94 1.35
CA LEU A 15 4.14 1.86 1.28
C LEU A 15 4.51 0.77 0.27
N LYS A 16 5.17 1.14 -0.83
CA LYS A 16 5.69 0.20 -1.82
C LYS A 16 7.04 -0.42 -1.46
N ASN A 17 7.61 -0.08 -0.30
CA ASN A 17 8.96 -0.49 0.13
C ASN A 17 10.06 -0.14 -0.91
N ILE A 18 9.89 0.97 -1.62
CA ILE A 18 10.86 1.46 -2.59
C ILE A 18 11.84 2.41 -1.89
N THR A 19 13.14 2.29 -2.13
CA THR A 19 14.13 3.18 -1.51
C THR A 19 14.29 4.50 -2.26
N GLN A 20 14.78 5.54 -1.58
CA GLN A 20 15.08 6.82 -2.23
C GLN A 20 16.17 6.67 -3.29
N GLU A 21 17.16 5.81 -3.05
CA GLU A 21 18.25 5.51 -3.98
C GLU A 21 17.72 4.86 -5.26
N PHE A 22 16.71 3.98 -5.16
CA PHE A 22 16.08 3.37 -6.31
C PHE A 22 15.41 4.41 -7.19
N VAL A 23 14.54 5.25 -6.61
CA VAL A 23 13.81 6.27 -7.40
C VAL A 23 14.78 7.29 -7.99
N ALA A 24 15.77 7.73 -7.22
CA ALA A 24 16.78 8.66 -7.69
C ALA A 24 17.56 8.11 -8.89
N ARG A 25 17.92 6.82 -8.85
CA ARG A 25 18.61 6.13 -9.96
C ARG A 25 17.75 6.04 -11.22
N GLU A 26 16.46 5.73 -11.09
CA GLU A 26 15.54 5.66 -12.24
C GLU A 26 15.26 7.05 -12.85
N LEU A 27 15.37 8.12 -12.06
CA LEU A 27 15.19 9.52 -12.49
C LEU A 27 16.48 10.21 -12.95
N ASP A 28 17.61 9.48 -12.96
CA ASP A 28 18.96 10.00 -13.25
C ASP A 28 19.34 11.24 -12.40
N ILE A 29 19.05 11.18 -11.10
CA ILE A 29 19.41 12.23 -10.14
C ILE A 29 20.11 11.64 -8.91
N SER A 30 20.80 12.48 -8.14
CA SER A 30 21.36 12.05 -6.86
C SER A 30 20.25 11.73 -5.84
N THR A 31 20.48 10.76 -4.95
CA THR A 31 19.58 10.46 -3.82
C THR A 31 19.28 11.71 -2.99
N ARG A 32 20.28 12.59 -2.82
CA ARG A 32 20.11 13.87 -2.12
C ARG A 32 19.13 14.80 -2.83
N ALA A 33 19.19 14.87 -4.16
CA ALA A 33 18.25 15.67 -4.94
C ALA A 33 16.83 15.12 -4.82
N TYR A 34 16.65 13.80 -4.88
CA TYR A 34 15.34 13.17 -4.68
C TYR A 34 14.81 13.40 -3.25
N SER A 35 15.66 13.29 -2.23
CA SER A 35 15.32 13.58 -0.84
C SER A 35 14.79 15.02 -0.65
N LYS A 36 15.41 16.00 -1.32
CA LYS A 36 14.94 17.39 -1.32
C LYS A 36 13.57 17.57 -1.98
N ILE A 37 13.24 16.76 -2.99
CA ILE A 37 11.91 16.76 -3.60
C ILE A 37 10.89 16.28 -2.57
N GLU A 38 11.13 15.12 -1.92
CA GLU A 38 10.21 14.58 -0.90
C GLU A 38 10.01 15.49 0.32
N ASN A 39 11.03 16.28 0.68
CA ASN A 39 10.96 17.25 1.77
C ASN A 39 10.31 18.58 1.38
N GLY A 40 10.02 18.81 0.09
CA GLY A 40 9.48 20.07 -0.42
C GLY A 40 10.50 21.21 -0.48
N GLU A 41 11.80 20.91 -0.35
CA GLU A 41 12.89 21.89 -0.52
C GLU A 41 13.10 22.24 -2.00
N THR A 42 12.74 21.33 -2.90
CA THR A 42 12.75 21.53 -4.36
C THR A 42 11.32 21.60 -4.87
N GLN A 43 11.02 22.63 -5.66
CA GLN A 43 9.69 22.77 -6.26
C GLN A 43 9.39 21.58 -7.17
N LEU A 44 8.29 20.88 -6.87
CA LEU A 44 7.80 19.79 -7.70
C LEU A 44 7.10 20.34 -8.94
N THR A 45 7.65 20.06 -10.12
CA THR A 45 7.02 20.40 -11.40
C THR A 45 6.09 19.28 -11.87
N ILE A 46 5.16 19.59 -12.79
CA ILE A 46 4.25 18.59 -13.38
C ILE A 46 5.04 17.49 -14.09
N ASN A 47 6.07 17.86 -14.87
CA ASN A 47 6.92 16.88 -15.56
C ASN A 47 7.61 15.95 -14.55
N ARG A 48 8.14 16.50 -13.47
CA ARG A 48 8.80 15.70 -12.42
C ARG A 48 7.82 14.79 -11.70
N LEU A 49 6.60 15.25 -11.45
CA LEU A 49 5.54 14.42 -10.90
C LEU A 49 5.22 13.24 -11.84
N ASN A 50 5.12 13.48 -13.15
CA ASN A 50 4.88 12.43 -14.14
C ASN A 50 6.02 11.39 -14.15
N GLU A 51 7.28 11.83 -14.19
CA GLU A 51 8.44 10.93 -14.14
C GLU A 51 8.43 10.07 -12.86
N ILE A 52 8.19 10.70 -11.70
CA ILE A 52 8.08 9.99 -10.42
C ILE A 52 6.92 8.98 -10.45
N SER A 53 5.78 9.36 -11.04
CA SER A 53 4.59 8.52 -11.16
C SER A 53 4.84 7.25 -11.97
N GLU A 54 5.63 7.34 -13.04
CA GLU A 54 6.05 6.21 -13.87
C GLU A 54 6.92 5.24 -13.07
N VAL A 55 7.90 5.75 -12.32
CA VAL A 55 8.78 4.93 -11.46
C VAL A 55 7.98 4.24 -10.35
N LEU A 56 7.06 4.96 -9.72
CA LEU A 56 6.20 4.41 -8.67
C LEU A 56 5.08 3.52 -9.21
N LYS A 57 4.81 3.55 -10.52
CA LYS A 57 3.68 2.88 -11.17
C LYS A 57 2.35 3.23 -10.51
N VAL A 58 2.07 4.52 -10.39
CA VAL A 58 0.86 5.11 -9.82
C VAL A 58 0.48 6.31 -10.67
N ASP A 59 -0.80 6.54 -10.92
CA ASP A 59 -1.23 7.70 -11.71
C ASP A 59 -0.92 9.03 -10.98
N PRO A 60 -0.45 10.08 -11.65
CA PRO A 60 -0.22 11.39 -11.04
C PRO A 60 -1.43 11.93 -10.24
N ILE A 61 -2.65 11.70 -10.73
CA ILE A 61 -3.89 12.14 -10.08
C ILE A 61 -4.11 11.35 -8.79
N GLU A 62 -3.80 10.05 -8.78
CA GLU A 62 -3.85 9.22 -7.57
C GLU A 62 -2.83 9.69 -6.53
N ILE A 63 -1.62 10.07 -6.95
CA ILE A 63 -0.62 10.67 -6.06
C ILE A 63 -1.16 11.96 -5.43
N LEU A 64 -1.77 12.83 -6.24
CA LEU A 64 -2.35 14.09 -5.76
C LEU A 64 -3.57 13.89 -4.86
N GLY A 65 -4.33 12.81 -5.07
CA GLY A 65 -5.50 12.43 -4.29
C GLY A 65 -5.19 11.62 -3.02
N PHE A 66 -3.96 11.14 -2.88
CA PHE A 66 -3.57 10.24 -1.80
C PHE A 66 -3.78 10.84 -0.41
N ASP A 67 -4.39 10.07 0.49
CA ASP A 67 -4.59 10.38 1.91
C ASP A 67 -4.34 9.11 2.74
N GLU A 68 -3.29 9.14 3.58
CA GLU A 68 -2.89 8.05 4.45
C GLU A 68 -4.03 7.59 5.39
N LYS A 69 -4.93 8.50 5.76
CA LYS A 69 -6.06 8.19 6.66
C LYS A 69 -7.11 7.34 5.98
N GLN A 70 -7.26 7.47 4.66
CA GLN A 70 -8.20 6.67 3.88
C GLN A 70 -7.76 5.20 3.77
N ILE A 71 -6.45 4.93 3.85
CA ILE A 71 -5.92 3.56 3.86
C ILE A 71 -6.38 2.79 5.10
N PHE A 72 -6.43 3.44 6.25
CA PHE A 72 -6.93 2.84 7.49
C PHE A 72 -8.46 2.88 7.63
N THR A 73 -9.14 3.69 6.83
CA THR A 73 -10.62 3.86 6.88
C THR A 73 -11.36 2.74 6.12
N GLN A 74 -10.64 1.90 5.36
CA GLN A 74 -11.17 0.77 4.60
C GLN A 74 -11.62 -0.44 5.45
N CYS A 75 -12.14 -0.17 6.65
CA CYS A 75 -12.82 -1.14 7.50
C CYS A 75 -14.29 -0.75 7.79
N LYS A 76 -14.77 0.46 7.42
CA LYS A 76 -16.16 0.86 7.67
C LYS A 76 -16.74 1.77 6.56
N GLN A 77 -17.66 1.17 5.80
CA GLN A 77 -18.86 1.75 5.17
C GLN A 77 -18.84 2.25 3.71
N ASP A 78 -19.89 1.78 3.02
CA ASP A 78 -20.26 1.93 1.62
C ASP A 78 -20.65 3.35 1.20
N GLY A 79 -20.27 3.71 -0.03
CA GLY A 79 -20.84 4.84 -0.76
C GLY A 79 -19.95 5.32 -1.90
N TYR A 80 -20.03 4.66 -3.06
CA TYR A 80 -19.63 5.12 -4.39
C TYR A 80 -18.33 5.95 -4.52
N ILE A 81 -17.22 5.27 -4.83
CA ILE A 81 -16.30 5.52 -5.96
C ILE A 81 -15.35 4.30 -6.01
N GLY A 82 -15.15 3.75 -7.22
CA GLY A 82 -14.56 2.44 -7.44
C GLY A 82 -13.13 2.28 -6.93
N ILE A 83 -12.97 1.46 -5.90
CA ILE A 83 -11.72 0.79 -5.53
C ILE A 83 -12.13 -0.63 -5.08
N ASN A 84 -11.61 -1.65 -5.75
CA ASN A 84 -11.89 -3.06 -5.45
C ASN A 84 -11.53 -3.36 -3.99
N HIS A 85 -12.55 -3.41 -3.14
CA HIS A 85 -12.44 -3.95 -1.80
C HIS A 85 -12.28 -5.46 -1.93
N ILE A 86 -11.07 -5.98 -1.74
CA ILE A 86 -10.87 -7.40 -1.45
C ILE A 86 -11.37 -7.60 -0.02
N SER A 87 -12.69 -7.62 0.15
CA SER A 87 -13.30 -8.29 1.28
C SER A 87 -12.93 -9.76 1.13
N MET A 88 -12.21 -10.30 2.11
CA MET A 88 -12.14 -11.74 2.26
C MET A 88 -13.57 -12.24 2.42
N PRO A 89 -14.09 -13.08 1.49
CA PRO A 89 -15.46 -13.53 1.56
C PRO A 89 -15.71 -14.12 2.94
N GLU A 90 -16.75 -13.69 3.64
CA GLU A 90 -17.09 -14.19 4.98
C GLU A 90 -17.17 -15.73 5.01
N LYS A 91 -17.60 -16.31 3.89
CA LYS A 91 -17.59 -17.74 3.60
C LYS A 91 -16.20 -18.40 3.70
N LEU A 92 -15.15 -17.69 3.27
CA LEU A 92 -13.78 -18.19 3.31
C LEU A 92 -13.21 -18.15 4.74
N VAL A 93 -13.57 -17.15 5.54
CA VAL A 93 -13.24 -17.13 6.98
C VAL A 93 -13.91 -18.30 7.70
N GLN A 94 -15.21 -18.53 7.46
CA GLN A 94 -15.93 -19.69 8.01
C GLN A 94 -15.26 -21.01 7.60
N GLN A 95 -14.88 -21.18 6.33
CA GLN A 95 -14.19 -22.39 5.87
C GLN A 95 -12.85 -22.61 6.59
N TYR A 96 -12.08 -21.55 6.84
CA TYR A 96 -10.84 -21.67 7.60
C TYR A 96 -11.09 -22.06 9.06
N GLU A 97 -12.11 -21.50 9.70
CA GLU A 97 -12.47 -21.88 11.08
C GLU A 97 -12.90 -23.34 11.18
N GLU A 98 -13.73 -23.81 10.25
CA GLU A 98 -14.14 -25.22 10.17
C GLU A 98 -12.95 -26.15 9.94
N THR A 99 -12.04 -25.77 9.04
CA THR A 99 -10.83 -26.55 8.74
C THR A 99 -9.92 -26.65 9.96
N ILE A 100 -9.69 -25.52 10.66
CA ILE A 100 -8.87 -25.48 11.87
C ILE A 100 -9.49 -26.36 12.96
N LYS A 101 -10.82 -26.34 13.11
CA LYS A 101 -11.52 -27.20 14.06
C LYS A 101 -11.33 -28.69 13.73
N ALA A 102 -11.56 -29.08 12.48
CA ALA A 102 -11.41 -30.47 12.05
C ALA A 102 -9.97 -30.99 12.23
N LEU A 103 -8.96 -30.16 11.93
CA LEU A 103 -7.55 -30.51 12.12
C LEU A 103 -7.20 -30.70 13.60
N LYS A 104 -7.73 -29.85 14.50
CA LYS A 104 -7.54 -30.02 15.95
C LYS A 104 -8.14 -31.33 16.45
N GLU A 105 -9.34 -31.67 16.00
CA GLU A 105 -10.01 -32.93 16.36
C GLU A 105 -9.22 -34.16 15.88
N GLN A 106 -8.70 -34.13 14.66
CA GLN A 106 -7.84 -35.19 14.13
C GLN A 106 -6.55 -35.36 14.93
N ILE A 107 -5.89 -34.25 15.32
CA ILE A 107 -4.68 -34.29 16.14
C ILE A 107 -4.97 -34.96 17.49
N GLU A 108 -6.10 -34.65 18.13
CA GLU A 108 -6.47 -35.26 19.41
C GLU A 108 -6.79 -36.75 19.27
N MET A 109 -7.49 -37.15 18.20
CA MET A 109 -7.72 -38.57 17.91
C MET A 109 -6.42 -39.34 17.63
N LEU A 110 -5.50 -38.74 16.87
CA LEU A 110 -4.20 -39.34 16.56
C LEU A 110 -3.32 -39.45 17.82
N LYS A 111 -3.32 -38.44 18.70
CA LYS A 111 -2.64 -38.50 20.00
C LYS A 111 -3.24 -39.55 20.93
N ALA A 112 -4.57 -39.71 20.92
CA ALA A 112 -5.25 -40.72 21.73
C ALA A 112 -4.93 -42.15 21.26
N ASN A 113 -4.76 -42.35 19.95
CA ASN A 113 -4.38 -43.64 19.35
C ASN A 113 -2.88 -43.94 19.41
N GLN A 114 -2.05 -43.01 19.89
CA GLN A 114 -0.60 -43.20 20.12
C GLN A 114 -0.26 -43.52 21.60
N LYS A 115 -1.26 -43.73 22.46
CA LYS A 115 -1.13 -44.32 23.80
C LYS A 115 -1.51 -45.80 23.77
#